data_AF-A0A8C6Q6A4-F1
#
_entry.id   AF-A0A8C6Q6A4-F1
#
_cell.length_a   1.000
_cell.length_b   1.000
_cell.length_c   1.000
_cell.angle_alpha   90.00
_cell.angle_beta   90.00
_cell.angle_gamma   90.00
#
_symmetry.space_group_name_H-M   'P 1'
#
loop_
_entity.id
_entity.type
_entity.pdbx_description
1 polymer ?
#
loop_
_entity_poly.entity_id
_entity_poly.type
_entity_poly.pdbx_seq_one_letter_code
_entity_poly.pdbx_strand_id
1 'polypeptide(L)'
;MFAHCVVFASLFACFSVKCNPSPVLGDVVVDRYYIPQNCAREVKSGDYVRYHYNASFLDGKALDSSHQRGAAKVGLIGEGRLIAGVDKGLQGMCVNERRKITVPPHLAYGDTGAGDAVPPETTLVFDIHLLDLWNKADLVLTRTISTPKECKRSVMRTDFVRYHFNGTLLDGTTFDSSYIRKQTQNSLVGEGWLIKGMDEGLLGMCVGEIRHIVIPPFKAYGEKGSGTEIPPQATLVFDVLLEDIHNPKDNITIENQVVPEPCTRRSVVGDYIRYHYNGTFLNGVTFDTSYQRNSTYNTYIGMGYVIPGVDQALLGVCFGERRRVTVPPHLAYGEQGAGDVIPPSAVLVFDIHVIDFHNPNDKVEIQVTYKPEVCNNTTAVNDLVHYNYNCTLVDGTLLFSSHDYENIQDAVLGADKVIDGLDEGLRGMCVGEKRLVTVPPHFGHGERGGEVSVVKHTLNKIKSFPSIC
;
A
#
# COMPACT_ATOMS: atom_id res chain seq x y z
N MET A 1 -50.55 -61.04 12.27
CA MET A 1 -49.70 -61.34 13.45
C MET A 1 -48.37 -60.64 13.22
N PHE A 2 -47.92 -59.61 13.91
CA PHE A 2 -48.34 -58.87 15.10
C PHE A 2 -47.95 -57.39 14.84
N ALA A 3 -48.85 -56.45 15.12
CA ALA A 3 -48.48 -55.04 15.27
C ALA A 3 -47.81 -54.86 16.64
N HIS A 4 -46.68 -54.18 16.70
CA HIS A 4 -46.09 -53.73 17.97
C HIS A 4 -46.14 -52.21 18.02
N CYS A 5 -46.94 -51.75 18.98
CA CYS A 5 -47.19 -50.38 19.34
C CYS A 5 -45.96 -49.87 20.11
N VAL A 6 -45.22 -48.90 19.58
CA VAL A 6 -44.15 -48.21 20.31
C VAL A 6 -44.70 -46.86 20.74
N VAL A 7 -44.92 -46.73 22.05
CA VAL A 7 -45.37 -45.49 22.70
C VAL A 7 -44.18 -44.54 22.79
N PHE A 8 -44.22 -43.44 22.02
CA PHE A 8 -43.31 -42.31 22.21
C PHE A 8 -43.83 -41.42 23.34
N ALA A 9 -43.16 -41.45 24.49
CA ALA A 9 -43.37 -40.49 25.56
C ALA A 9 -42.70 -39.16 25.17
N SER A 10 -43.50 -38.13 24.86
CA SER A 10 -43.02 -36.78 24.66
C SER A 10 -42.72 -36.12 26.02
N LEU A 11 -41.44 -35.94 26.33
CA LEU A 11 -41.02 -35.04 27.40
C LEU A 11 -41.28 -33.59 26.96
N PHE A 12 -42.35 -32.99 27.47
CA PHE A 12 -42.52 -31.54 27.47
C PHE A 12 -41.48 -30.95 28.42
N ALA A 13 -40.37 -30.45 27.87
CA ALA A 13 -39.47 -29.56 28.59
C ALA A 13 -40.16 -28.20 28.74
N CYS A 14 -40.71 -27.92 29.92
CA CYS A 14 -41.07 -26.57 30.31
C CYS A 14 -39.79 -25.72 30.35
N PHE A 15 -39.57 -24.91 29.32
CA PHE A 15 -38.63 -23.79 29.40
C PHE A 15 -39.23 -22.77 30.36
N SER A 16 -38.84 -22.82 31.63
CA SER A 16 -39.02 -21.67 32.52
C SER A 16 -38.10 -20.58 31.99
N VAL A 17 -38.66 -19.56 31.34
CA VAL A 17 -37.97 -18.30 31.13
C VAL A 17 -37.68 -17.74 32.53
N LYS A 18 -36.45 -17.90 32.99
CA LYS A 18 -35.99 -17.20 34.20
C LYS A 18 -35.91 -15.73 33.81
N CYS A 19 -36.96 -14.96 34.14
CA CYS A 19 -36.82 -13.51 34.25
C CYS A 19 -35.68 -13.25 35.23
N ASN A 20 -34.54 -12.80 34.73
CA ASN A 20 -33.48 -12.30 35.58
C ASN A 20 -34.06 -11.03 36.21
N PRO A 21 -34.25 -10.97 37.55
CA PRO A 21 -34.80 -9.77 38.17
C PRO A 21 -33.86 -8.61 37.86
N SER A 22 -34.42 -7.56 37.26
CA SER A 22 -33.70 -6.33 36.92
C SER A 22 -32.92 -5.80 38.12
N PRO A 23 -31.66 -5.37 37.95
CA PRO A 23 -30.96 -4.67 39.01
C PRO A 23 -31.74 -3.40 39.37
N VAL A 24 -32.20 -3.34 40.62
CA VAL A 24 -32.83 -2.17 41.22
C VAL A 24 -31.71 -1.18 41.54
N LEU A 25 -31.51 -0.16 40.68
CA LEU A 25 -30.46 0.84 40.87
C LEU A 25 -31.00 1.98 41.77
N GLY A 26 -31.18 1.68 43.05
CA GLY A 26 -32.06 2.47 43.92
C GLY A 26 -33.52 2.35 43.47
N ASP A 27 -34.36 3.36 43.68
CA ASP A 27 -35.81 3.25 43.41
C ASP A 27 -36.21 3.30 41.92
N VAL A 28 -35.25 3.30 40.98
CA VAL A 28 -35.52 3.26 39.55
C VAL A 28 -35.61 1.81 39.09
N VAL A 29 -36.73 1.43 38.48
CA VAL A 29 -36.88 0.12 37.86
C VAL A 29 -36.30 0.17 36.46
N VAL A 30 -35.33 -0.70 36.16
CA VAL A 30 -34.61 -0.74 34.88
C VAL A 30 -34.92 -2.04 34.15
N ASP A 31 -35.72 -1.97 33.08
CA ASP A 31 -36.06 -3.11 32.23
C ASP A 31 -35.22 -3.10 30.94
N ARG A 32 -34.18 -3.93 30.90
CA ARG A 32 -33.27 -4.04 29.75
C ARG A 32 -33.81 -5.09 28.79
N TYR A 33 -34.42 -4.64 27.71
CA TYR A 33 -35.03 -5.54 26.71
C TYR A 33 -34.14 -5.78 25.48
N TYR A 34 -33.11 -4.97 25.26
CA TYR A 34 -32.10 -5.22 24.24
C TYR A 34 -30.72 -4.80 24.75
N ILE A 35 -29.82 -5.78 24.89
CA ILE A 35 -28.41 -5.55 25.25
C ILE A 35 -27.56 -5.96 24.05
N PRO A 36 -26.66 -5.10 23.54
CA PRO A 36 -25.78 -5.45 22.43
C PRO A 36 -24.84 -6.60 22.82
N GLN A 37 -24.46 -7.43 21.86
CA GLN A 37 -23.53 -8.54 22.10
C GLN A 37 -22.15 -8.06 22.57
N ASN A 38 -21.72 -6.90 22.08
CA ASN A 38 -20.46 -6.27 22.47
C ASN A 38 -20.76 -5.01 23.28
N CYS A 39 -20.30 -4.99 24.53
CA CYS A 39 -20.32 -3.82 25.39
C CYS A 39 -18.88 -3.45 25.75
N ALA A 40 -18.25 -2.65 24.90
CA ALA A 40 -16.86 -2.23 25.11
C ALA A 40 -16.69 -1.39 26.38
N ARG A 41 -17.72 -0.62 26.73
CA ARG A 41 -17.76 0.27 27.90
C ARG A 41 -19.21 0.47 28.35
N GLU A 42 -19.40 0.46 29.66
CA GLU A 42 -20.66 0.86 30.29
C GLU A 42 -20.61 2.33 30.73
N VAL A 43 -21.77 2.99 30.70
CA VAL A 43 -21.94 4.37 31.17
C VAL A 43 -21.59 4.50 32.66
N LYS A 44 -20.73 5.47 32.99
CA LYS A 44 -20.34 5.82 34.37
C LYS A 44 -20.54 7.31 34.64
N SER A 45 -20.47 7.68 35.92
CA SER A 45 -20.46 9.09 36.34
C SER A 45 -19.31 9.85 35.67
N GLY A 46 -19.59 11.07 35.20
CA GLY A 46 -18.67 11.90 34.44
C GLY A 46 -18.71 11.67 32.93
N ASP A 47 -19.43 10.65 32.45
CA ASP A 47 -19.55 10.38 31.03
C ASP A 47 -20.65 11.25 30.39
N TYR A 48 -20.36 11.67 29.17
CA TYR A 48 -21.35 12.20 28.25
C TYR A 48 -22.00 11.05 27.49
N VAL A 49 -23.32 11.11 27.39
CA VAL A 49 -24.12 10.16 26.61
C VAL A 49 -24.94 10.91 25.57
N ARG A 50 -25.11 10.29 24.40
CA ARG A 50 -26.08 10.72 23.38
C ARG A 50 -27.11 9.62 23.22
N TYR A 51 -28.39 9.93 23.42
CA TYR A 51 -29.44 8.92 23.41
C TYR A 51 -30.75 9.47 22.84
N HIS A 52 -31.52 8.57 22.24
CA HIS A 52 -32.92 8.81 21.97
C HIS A 52 -33.77 8.29 23.13
N TYR A 53 -34.89 8.96 23.36
CA TYR A 53 -35.91 8.53 24.29
C TYR A 53 -37.33 8.88 23.82
N ASN A 54 -38.28 8.09 24.33
CA ASN A 54 -39.71 8.39 24.40
C ASN A 54 -40.15 8.37 25.87
N ALA A 55 -40.72 9.46 26.35
CA ALA A 55 -41.26 9.58 27.69
C ALA A 55 -42.78 9.44 27.67
N SER A 56 -43.33 8.70 28.63
CA SER A 56 -44.77 8.51 28.81
C SER A 56 -45.15 8.46 30.28
N PHE A 57 -46.44 8.62 30.55
CA PHE A 57 -47.03 8.27 31.84
C PHE A 57 -47.13 6.73 31.99
N LEU A 58 -47.45 6.27 33.19
CA LEU A 58 -47.60 4.83 33.49
C LEU A 58 -48.76 4.17 32.70
N ASP A 59 -49.77 4.94 32.34
CA ASP A 59 -50.90 4.51 31.49
C ASP A 59 -50.55 4.44 29.98
N GLY A 60 -49.31 4.80 29.62
CA GLY A 60 -48.81 4.81 28.24
C GLY A 60 -49.09 6.10 27.48
N LYS A 61 -49.79 7.09 28.06
CA LYS A 61 -49.99 8.39 27.41
C LYS A 61 -48.64 9.06 27.17
N ALA A 62 -48.36 9.44 25.93
CA ALA A 62 -47.09 10.06 25.56
C ALA A 62 -46.95 11.45 26.20
N LEU A 63 -45.73 11.77 26.64
CA LEU A 63 -45.37 13.06 27.24
C LEU A 63 -44.43 13.84 26.32
N ASP A 64 -43.31 13.23 25.95
CA ASP A 64 -42.25 13.89 25.18
C ASP A 64 -41.43 12.85 24.41
N SER A 65 -40.81 13.24 23.29
CA SER A 65 -39.96 12.38 22.48
C SER A 65 -38.81 13.15 21.86
N SER A 66 -37.61 12.59 21.97
CA SER A 66 -36.44 13.09 21.24
C SER A 66 -36.58 12.91 19.72
N HIS A 67 -37.28 11.87 19.26
CA HIS A 67 -37.51 11.63 17.84
C HIS A 67 -38.45 12.69 17.26
N GLN A 68 -39.50 13.07 17.98
CA GLN A 68 -40.42 14.14 17.56
C GLN A 68 -39.73 15.50 17.48
N ARG A 69 -38.70 15.74 18.29
CA ARG A 69 -37.85 16.94 18.22
C ARG A 69 -36.75 16.87 17.16
N GLY A 70 -36.60 15.74 16.48
CA GLY A 70 -35.62 15.54 15.42
C GLY A 70 -34.15 15.49 15.88
N ALA A 71 -33.89 15.41 17.18
CA ALA A 71 -32.53 15.42 17.73
C ALA A 71 -32.39 14.54 18.96
N ALA A 72 -31.31 13.77 19.01
CA ALA A 72 -30.93 13.01 20.20
C ALA A 72 -30.59 13.95 21.37
N LYS A 73 -30.83 13.48 22.59
CA LYS A 73 -30.46 14.21 23.81
C LYS A 73 -29.02 13.91 24.15
N VAL A 74 -28.25 14.96 24.47
CA VAL A 74 -26.94 14.83 25.10
C VAL A 74 -27.08 15.14 26.59
N GLY A 75 -26.51 14.29 27.43
CA GLY A 75 -26.53 14.42 28.89
C GLY A 75 -25.19 14.06 29.52
N LEU A 76 -24.87 14.70 30.64
CA LEU A 76 -23.70 14.41 31.47
C LEU A 76 -24.16 13.66 32.72
N ILE A 77 -23.66 12.45 32.91
CA ILE A 77 -24.10 11.52 33.95
C ILE A 77 -23.44 11.83 35.29
N GLY A 78 -24.22 11.80 36.36
CA GLY A 78 -23.75 11.96 37.74
C GLY A 78 -23.53 13.39 38.21
N GLU A 79 -23.85 14.41 37.40
CA GLU A 79 -23.76 15.83 37.80
C GLU A 79 -25.12 16.44 38.21
N GLY A 80 -26.21 15.68 38.21
CA GLY A 80 -27.53 16.19 38.61
C GLY A 80 -28.15 17.18 37.62
N ARG A 81 -27.69 17.18 36.37
CA ARG A 81 -28.23 18.02 35.27
C ARG A 81 -29.41 17.38 34.53
N LEU A 82 -29.63 16.10 34.77
CA LEU A 82 -30.76 15.33 34.25
C LEU A 82 -31.77 15.09 35.38
N ILE A 83 -32.97 14.65 35.03
CA ILE A 83 -33.92 14.09 36.00
C ILE A 83 -33.20 12.99 36.79
N ALA A 84 -33.24 13.04 38.11
CA ALA A 84 -32.41 12.19 38.98
C ALA A 84 -32.58 10.69 38.69
N GLY A 85 -33.80 10.24 38.39
CA GLY A 85 -34.06 8.87 38.00
C GLY A 85 -33.62 8.51 36.58
N VAL A 86 -33.60 9.48 35.65
CA VAL A 86 -33.01 9.28 34.31
C VAL A 86 -31.50 9.18 34.40
N ASP A 87 -30.85 10.02 35.21
CA ASP A 87 -29.41 9.96 35.49
C ASP A 87 -29.02 8.57 36.03
N LYS A 88 -29.68 8.12 37.10
CA LYS A 88 -29.51 6.76 37.66
C LYS A 88 -29.83 5.68 36.64
N GLY A 89 -30.95 5.80 35.95
CA GLY A 89 -31.41 4.84 34.96
C GLY A 89 -30.48 4.72 33.74
N LEU A 90 -29.66 5.74 33.45
CA LEU A 90 -28.67 5.73 32.37
C LEU A 90 -27.35 5.06 32.77
N GLN A 91 -27.06 4.88 34.05
CA GLN A 91 -25.84 4.18 34.49
C GLN A 91 -25.86 2.71 34.06
N GLY A 92 -24.68 2.16 33.75
CA GLY A 92 -24.54 0.77 33.32
C GLY A 92 -25.09 0.47 31.91
N MET A 93 -25.46 1.48 31.12
CA MET A 93 -25.87 1.25 29.74
C MET A 93 -24.67 0.90 28.87
N CYS A 94 -24.90 0.07 27.86
CA CYS A 94 -24.00 -0.11 26.73
C CYS A 94 -24.48 0.69 25.51
N VAL A 95 -23.57 1.18 24.67
CA VAL A 95 -23.95 1.82 23.40
C VAL A 95 -24.76 0.83 22.55
N ASN A 96 -25.82 1.32 21.91
CA ASN A 96 -26.84 0.57 21.19
C ASN A 96 -27.80 -0.24 22.06
N GLU A 97 -27.64 -0.28 23.39
CA GLU A 97 -28.64 -0.87 24.29
C GLU A 97 -29.98 -0.14 24.19
N ARG A 98 -31.07 -0.88 24.41
CA ARG A 98 -32.39 -0.32 24.63
C ARG A 98 -33.01 -0.83 25.91
N ARG A 99 -33.61 0.09 26.66
CA ARG A 99 -34.23 -0.23 27.95
C ARG A 99 -35.34 0.74 28.30
N LYS A 100 -36.25 0.27 29.14
CA LYS A 100 -37.23 1.11 29.80
C LYS A 100 -36.78 1.39 31.22
N ILE A 101 -36.91 2.64 31.65
CA ILE A 101 -36.73 3.03 33.04
C ILE A 101 -38.03 3.61 33.57
N THR A 102 -38.49 3.10 34.72
CA THR A 102 -39.64 3.63 35.43
C THR A 102 -39.13 4.44 36.61
N VAL A 103 -39.42 5.74 36.58
CA VAL A 103 -38.91 6.74 37.50
C VAL A 103 -40.03 7.19 38.44
N PRO A 104 -39.94 6.90 39.75
CA PRO A 104 -40.94 7.33 40.72
C PRO A 104 -40.91 8.86 40.92
N PRO A 105 -41.99 9.46 41.46
CA PRO A 105 -42.13 10.91 41.52
C PRO A 105 -40.96 11.62 42.23
N HIS A 106 -40.47 11.09 43.35
CA HIS A 106 -39.37 11.69 44.13
C HIS A 106 -38.00 11.68 43.40
N LEU A 107 -37.87 10.90 42.33
CA LEU A 107 -36.70 10.91 41.43
C LEU A 107 -37.02 11.58 40.07
N ALA A 108 -38.25 12.06 39.90
CA ALA A 108 -38.75 12.82 38.75
C ALA A 108 -39.02 14.29 39.13
N TYR A 109 -40.29 14.71 39.16
CA TYR A 109 -40.73 16.08 39.43
C TYR A 109 -41.42 16.26 40.80
N GLY A 110 -41.39 15.23 41.64
CA GLY A 110 -41.87 15.25 43.03
C GLY A 110 -43.36 15.59 43.19
N ASP A 111 -43.65 16.17 44.35
CA ASP A 111 -44.96 16.69 44.76
C ASP A 111 -45.37 17.98 44.04
N THR A 112 -44.43 18.61 43.33
CA THR A 112 -44.65 19.88 42.63
C THR A 112 -45.12 19.65 41.19
N GLY A 113 -44.63 18.58 40.54
CA GLY A 113 -44.86 18.36 39.11
C GLY A 113 -44.03 19.30 38.22
N ALA A 114 -44.36 19.38 36.93
CA ALA A 114 -43.69 20.23 35.95
C ALA A 114 -44.70 21.00 35.10
N GLY A 115 -45.18 22.12 35.65
CA GLY A 115 -46.21 22.96 35.03
C GLY A 115 -47.44 22.14 34.66
N ASP A 116 -48.04 22.42 33.50
CA ASP A 116 -49.22 21.70 33.01
C ASP A 116 -48.86 20.36 32.34
N ALA A 117 -47.56 20.08 32.13
CA ALA A 117 -47.11 18.91 31.39
C ALA A 117 -47.06 17.66 32.27
N VAL A 118 -46.66 17.79 33.53
CA VAL A 118 -46.54 16.66 34.46
C VAL A 118 -47.21 17.00 35.80
N PRO A 119 -48.28 16.30 36.20
CA PRO A 119 -48.90 16.51 37.50
C PRO A 119 -47.97 16.15 38.68
N PRO A 120 -48.23 16.68 39.89
CA PRO A 120 -47.68 16.17 41.15
C PRO A 120 -47.74 14.65 41.29
N GLU A 121 -46.80 14.06 42.03
CA GLU A 121 -46.81 12.64 42.41
C GLU A 121 -46.91 11.67 41.21
N THR A 122 -46.38 12.10 40.05
CA THR A 122 -46.47 11.33 38.81
C THR A 122 -45.24 10.45 38.58
N THR A 123 -45.49 9.16 38.32
CA THR A 123 -44.46 8.22 37.84
C THR A 123 -44.28 8.36 36.33
N LEU A 124 -43.03 8.44 35.88
CA LEU A 124 -42.68 8.57 34.46
C LEU A 124 -42.00 7.30 33.96
N VAL A 125 -42.26 6.96 32.70
CA VAL A 125 -41.59 5.86 32.00
C VAL A 125 -40.79 6.44 30.83
N PHE A 126 -39.52 6.08 30.73
CA PHE A 126 -38.67 6.45 29.61
C PHE A 126 -38.20 5.20 28.89
N ASP A 127 -38.54 5.07 27.61
CA ASP A 127 -37.94 4.09 26.70
C ASP A 127 -36.73 4.74 26.02
N ILE A 128 -35.54 4.21 26.25
CA ILE A 128 -34.24 4.83 25.92
C ILE A 128 -33.45 3.93 24.98
N HIS A 129 -32.86 4.53 23.95
CA HIS A 129 -31.86 3.94 23.06
C HIS A 129 -30.56 4.75 23.12
N LEU A 130 -29.48 4.15 23.63
CA LEU A 130 -28.17 4.81 23.73
C LEU A 130 -27.44 4.74 22.39
N LEU A 131 -26.94 5.88 21.93
CA LEU A 131 -26.28 6.01 20.62
C LEU A 131 -24.77 6.27 20.74
N ASP A 132 -24.35 6.90 21.84
CA ASP A 132 -22.96 7.33 22.00
C ASP A 132 -22.58 7.48 23.47
N LEU A 133 -21.27 7.37 23.73
CA LEU A 133 -20.68 7.39 25.06
C LEU A 133 -19.22 7.88 24.98
N TRP A 134 -18.91 9.01 25.64
CA TRP A 134 -17.54 9.53 25.72
C TRP A 134 -17.30 10.33 27.00
N ASN A 135 -16.03 10.61 27.29
CA ASN A 135 -15.57 11.48 28.36
C ASN A 135 -14.56 12.51 27.83
N LYS A 136 -14.45 13.68 28.46
CA LYS A 136 -13.45 14.70 28.07
C LYS A 136 -12.00 14.22 28.19
N ALA A 137 -11.75 13.21 29.03
CA ALA A 137 -10.44 12.59 29.17
C ALA A 137 -10.14 11.52 28.11
N ASP A 138 -11.11 11.15 27.27
CA ASP A 138 -10.92 10.10 26.27
C ASP A 138 -9.84 10.51 25.25
N LEU A 139 -9.03 9.55 24.85
CA LEU A 139 -8.03 9.71 23.80
C LEU A 139 -8.53 9.02 22.52
N VAL A 140 -7.82 9.25 21.41
CA VAL A 140 -8.03 8.40 20.24
C VAL A 140 -7.58 6.99 20.60
N LEU A 141 -8.48 6.03 20.43
CA LEU A 141 -8.16 4.62 20.65
C LEU A 141 -7.81 3.98 19.32
N THR A 142 -6.66 3.31 19.26
CA THR A 142 -6.26 2.55 18.09
C THR A 142 -6.11 1.08 18.45
N ARG A 143 -6.55 0.20 17.55
CA ARG A 143 -6.35 -1.24 17.65
C ARG A 143 -5.99 -1.77 16.28
N THR A 144 -4.76 -2.25 16.13
CA THR A 144 -4.34 -2.93 14.91
C THR A 144 -5.09 -4.26 14.78
N ILE A 145 -5.78 -4.44 13.65
CA ILE A 145 -6.53 -5.66 13.31
C ILE A 145 -5.59 -6.65 12.63
N SER A 146 -4.80 -6.19 11.68
CA SER A 146 -3.80 -6.99 10.98
C SER A 146 -2.60 -6.13 10.60
N THR A 147 -1.42 -6.74 10.64
CA THR A 147 -0.16 -6.11 10.23
C THR A 147 0.45 -6.94 9.09
N PRO A 148 1.05 -6.30 8.07
CA PRO A 148 1.86 -7.03 7.08
C PRO A 148 3.02 -7.77 7.75
N LYS A 149 3.54 -8.81 7.08
CA LYS A 149 4.73 -9.56 7.58
C LYS A 149 5.96 -8.68 7.74
N GLU A 150 6.12 -7.70 6.85
CA GLU A 150 7.23 -6.77 6.84
C GLU A 150 6.70 -5.35 6.92
N CYS A 151 7.23 -4.57 7.85
CA CYS A 151 7.00 -3.13 7.93
C CYS A 151 8.34 -2.42 7.84
N LYS A 152 8.73 -2.06 6.61
CA LYS A 152 10.00 -1.34 6.35
C LYS A 152 9.98 0.08 6.90
N ARG A 153 8.85 0.76 6.78
CA ARG A 153 8.60 2.08 7.39
C ARG A 153 7.14 2.18 7.82
N SER A 154 6.89 3.06 8.78
CA SER A 154 5.55 3.41 9.24
C SER A 154 5.26 4.88 8.98
N VAL A 155 3.97 5.25 9.03
CA VAL A 155 3.49 6.62 8.85
C VAL A 155 4.12 7.54 9.88
N MET A 156 4.77 8.60 9.40
CA MET A 156 5.26 9.72 10.21
C MET A 156 4.49 11.00 9.88
N ARG A 157 4.62 12.01 10.75
CA ARG A 157 4.10 13.35 10.46
C ARG A 157 4.73 13.88 9.18
N THR A 158 3.96 14.60 8.38
CA THR A 158 4.28 15.11 7.03
C THR A 158 4.30 14.07 5.91
N ASP A 159 4.06 12.79 6.22
CA ASP A 159 3.88 11.80 5.17
C ASP A 159 2.55 11.99 4.45
N PHE A 160 2.60 11.80 3.14
CA PHE A 160 1.43 11.62 2.31
C PHE A 160 1.03 10.16 2.35
N VAL A 161 -0.23 9.91 2.68
CA VAL A 161 -0.79 8.57 2.83
C VAL A 161 -1.95 8.36 1.88
N ARG A 162 -2.07 7.12 1.41
CA ARG A 162 -3.18 6.63 0.60
C ARG A 162 -3.82 5.47 1.33
N TYR A 163 -5.11 5.55 1.64
CA TYR A 163 -5.78 4.52 2.41
C TYR A 163 -7.24 4.33 2.00
N HIS A 164 -7.73 3.12 2.24
CA HIS A 164 -9.15 2.84 2.27
C HIS A 164 -9.67 2.90 3.70
N PHE A 165 -10.92 3.31 3.86
CA PHE A 165 -11.62 3.25 5.14
C PHE A 165 -13.12 2.94 4.99
N ASN A 166 -13.69 2.44 6.10
CA ASN A 166 -15.11 2.47 6.42
C ASN A 166 -15.33 3.32 7.68
N GLY A 167 -16.21 4.32 7.60
CA GLY A 167 -16.53 5.25 8.68
C GLY A 167 -17.93 4.98 9.23
N THR A 168 -18.02 4.74 10.54
CA THR A 168 -19.27 4.49 11.26
C THR A 168 -19.37 5.35 12.52
N LEU A 169 -20.59 5.64 12.96
CA LEU A 169 -20.85 6.13 14.32
C LEU A 169 -20.61 5.01 15.33
N LEU A 170 -20.48 5.35 16.62
CA LEU A 170 -20.22 4.35 17.67
C LEU A 170 -21.33 3.28 17.82
N ASP A 171 -22.56 3.59 17.39
CA ASP A 171 -23.67 2.62 17.31
C ASP A 171 -23.64 1.69 16.08
N GLY A 172 -22.65 1.86 15.19
CA GLY A 172 -22.46 1.08 13.98
C GLY A 172 -23.08 1.68 12.72
N THR A 173 -23.76 2.83 12.80
CA THR A 173 -24.35 3.49 11.63
C THR A 173 -23.26 4.00 10.68
N THR A 174 -23.20 3.50 9.45
CA THR A 174 -22.24 3.95 8.44
C THR A 174 -22.57 5.36 7.95
N PHE A 175 -21.56 6.24 7.90
CA PHE A 175 -21.70 7.60 7.36
C PHE A 175 -20.85 7.84 6.09
N ASP A 176 -19.73 7.12 5.91
CA ASP A 176 -18.91 7.22 4.69
C ASP A 176 -18.08 5.93 4.49
N SER A 177 -17.72 5.63 3.25
CA SER A 177 -16.79 4.57 2.89
C SER A 177 -16.06 4.92 1.60
N SER A 178 -14.73 4.80 1.64
CA SER A 178 -13.89 4.92 0.44
C SER A 178 -14.17 3.83 -0.60
N TYR A 179 -14.64 2.64 -0.18
CA TYR A 179 -14.95 1.55 -1.08
C TYR A 179 -16.20 1.83 -1.90
N ILE A 180 -17.21 2.47 -1.29
CA ILE A 180 -18.42 2.93 -1.99
C ILE A 180 -18.05 3.98 -3.06
N ARG A 181 -17.10 4.87 -2.74
CA ARG A 181 -16.59 5.88 -3.66
C ARG A 181 -15.66 5.32 -4.75
N LYS A 182 -15.22 4.05 -4.62
CA LYS A 182 -14.24 3.40 -5.50
C LYS A 182 -12.94 4.20 -5.65
N GLN A 183 -12.56 4.92 -4.60
CA GLN A 183 -11.37 5.76 -4.58
C GLN A 183 -10.76 5.76 -3.19
N THR A 184 -9.43 5.74 -3.11
CA THR A 184 -8.71 5.92 -1.85
C THR A 184 -8.91 7.32 -1.30
N GLN A 185 -8.82 7.45 0.02
CA GLN A 185 -8.59 8.73 0.66
C GLN A 185 -7.09 9.02 0.65
N ASN A 186 -6.76 10.24 0.22
CA ASN A 186 -5.40 10.72 0.15
C ASN A 186 -5.27 11.92 1.11
N SER A 187 -4.19 12.00 1.90
CA SER A 187 -3.98 13.15 2.79
C SER A 187 -2.54 13.24 3.31
N LEU A 188 -2.18 14.41 3.84
CA LEU A 188 -0.95 14.63 4.61
C LEU A 188 -1.23 14.45 6.11
N VAL A 189 -0.46 13.58 6.76
CA VAL A 189 -0.67 13.25 8.17
C VAL A 189 0.00 14.28 9.08
N GLY A 190 -0.76 14.80 10.05
CA GLY A 190 -0.28 15.69 11.11
C GLY A 190 -0.07 17.15 10.67
N GLU A 191 -0.57 17.51 9.49
CA GLU A 191 -0.58 18.88 8.96
C GLU A 191 -1.97 19.52 9.00
N GLY A 192 -2.94 18.89 9.67
CA GLY A 192 -4.28 19.43 9.87
C GLY A 192 -5.21 19.32 8.66
N TRP A 193 -4.87 18.45 7.70
CA TRP A 193 -5.71 18.13 6.54
C TRP A 193 -6.85 17.16 6.88
N LEU A 194 -6.72 16.47 8.02
CA LEU A 194 -7.71 15.55 8.55
C LEU A 194 -8.29 16.09 9.86
N ILE A 195 -9.38 15.50 10.33
CA ILE A 195 -9.80 15.67 11.73
C ILE A 195 -8.66 15.23 12.64
N LYS A 196 -8.48 15.92 13.78
CA LYS A 196 -7.36 15.70 14.70
C LYS A 196 -7.20 14.22 15.10
N GLY A 197 -8.31 13.53 15.29
CA GLY A 197 -8.27 12.12 15.68
C GLY A 197 -7.75 11.18 14.58
N MET A 198 -7.94 11.52 13.31
CA MET A 198 -7.39 10.74 12.20
C MET A 198 -5.90 11.03 12.03
N ASP A 199 -5.47 12.29 12.19
CA ASP A 199 -4.04 12.63 12.23
C ASP A 199 -3.31 11.81 13.31
N GLU A 200 -3.89 11.69 14.50
CA GLU A 200 -3.33 10.86 15.58
C GLU A 200 -3.42 9.35 15.30
N GLY A 201 -4.56 8.89 14.78
CA GLY A 201 -4.84 7.46 14.60
C GLY A 201 -4.04 6.78 13.48
N LEU A 202 -3.67 7.53 12.44
CA LEU A 202 -2.89 7.04 11.30
C LEU A 202 -1.38 6.93 11.62
N LEU A 203 -0.88 7.66 12.61
CA LEU A 203 0.55 7.64 12.96
C LEU A 203 1.01 6.23 13.32
N GLY A 204 2.17 5.84 12.79
CA GLY A 204 2.75 4.53 13.02
C GLY A 204 2.05 3.38 12.29
N MET A 205 1.10 3.64 11.37
CA MET A 205 0.57 2.58 10.50
C MET A 205 1.62 2.08 9.50
N CYS A 206 1.62 0.79 9.21
CA CYS A 206 2.42 0.17 8.14
C CYS A 206 1.61 -0.05 6.86
N VAL A 207 2.23 0.02 5.68
CA VAL A 207 1.54 -0.28 4.41
C VAL A 207 1.00 -1.72 4.43
N GLY A 208 -0.29 -1.90 4.15
CA GLY A 208 -1.02 -3.15 4.27
C GLY A 208 -1.60 -3.43 5.66
N GLU A 209 -1.38 -2.55 6.65
CA GLU A 209 -1.99 -2.67 7.98
C GLU A 209 -3.48 -2.31 7.92
N ILE A 210 -4.31 -3.10 8.62
CA ILE A 210 -5.69 -2.75 8.94
C ILE A 210 -5.75 -2.28 10.38
N ARG A 211 -6.28 -1.08 10.62
CA ARG A 211 -6.39 -0.47 11.95
C ARG A 211 -7.81 0.02 12.24
N HIS A 212 -8.28 -0.30 13.43
CA HIS A 212 -9.51 0.24 14.00
C HIS A 212 -9.18 1.50 14.81
N ILE A 213 -9.86 2.62 14.54
CA ILE A 213 -9.62 3.92 15.17
C ILE A 213 -10.94 4.46 15.71
N VAL A 214 -11.01 4.72 17.02
CA VAL A 214 -12.17 5.34 17.67
C VAL A 214 -11.79 6.75 18.10
N ILE A 215 -12.55 7.74 17.61
CA ILE A 215 -12.26 9.16 17.75
C ILE A 215 -13.38 9.83 18.55
N PRO A 216 -13.10 10.36 19.76
CA PRO A 216 -14.10 11.07 20.53
C PRO A 216 -14.51 12.39 19.84
N PRO A 217 -15.70 12.93 20.12
CA PRO A 217 -16.27 14.03 19.34
C PRO A 217 -15.38 15.27 19.26
N PHE A 218 -14.70 15.64 20.34
CA PHE A 218 -13.83 16.81 20.42
C PHE A 218 -12.51 16.68 19.62
N LYS A 219 -12.18 15.48 19.13
CA LYS A 219 -11.11 15.24 18.15
C LYS A 219 -11.65 14.96 16.73
N ALA A 220 -12.97 14.95 16.56
CA ALA A 220 -13.68 14.83 15.30
C ALA A 220 -14.36 16.17 14.93
N TYR A 221 -15.70 16.19 14.82
CA TYR A 221 -16.51 17.36 14.42
C TYR A 221 -17.17 18.10 15.61
N GLY A 222 -16.96 17.64 16.83
CA GLY A 222 -17.35 18.31 18.08
C GLY A 222 -18.85 18.57 18.19
N GLU A 223 -19.20 19.69 18.84
CA GLU A 223 -20.57 20.09 19.14
C GLU A 223 -21.42 20.41 17.92
N LYS A 224 -20.80 20.65 16.76
CA LYS A 224 -21.52 21.04 15.54
C LYS A 224 -21.90 19.84 14.67
N GLY A 225 -21.13 18.75 14.73
CA GLY A 225 -21.26 17.67 13.74
C GLY A 225 -20.82 18.13 12.35
N SER A 226 -21.20 17.37 11.31
CA SER A 226 -20.87 17.68 9.92
C SER A 226 -21.95 17.16 8.96
N GLY A 227 -22.55 18.06 8.19
CA GLY A 227 -23.63 17.72 7.26
C GLY A 227 -24.82 17.05 7.94
N THR A 228 -25.48 16.15 7.22
CA THR A 228 -26.61 15.35 7.71
C THR A 228 -26.17 14.01 8.32
N GLU A 229 -25.00 13.52 7.92
CA GLU A 229 -24.54 12.17 8.25
C GLU A 229 -23.86 12.09 9.62
N ILE A 230 -23.20 13.18 10.06
CA ILE A 230 -22.46 13.20 11.31
C ILE A 230 -23.17 14.13 12.30
N PRO A 231 -23.90 13.57 13.28
CA PRO A 231 -24.62 14.40 14.24
C PRO A 231 -23.66 15.14 15.20
N PRO A 232 -24.14 16.21 15.85
CA PRO A 232 -23.46 16.82 16.98
C PRO A 232 -23.01 15.80 18.03
N GLN A 233 -21.80 16.01 18.56
CA GLN A 233 -21.24 15.18 19.63
C GLN A 233 -21.16 13.68 19.27
N ALA A 234 -20.85 13.37 18.02
CA ALA A 234 -20.67 11.99 17.56
C ALA A 234 -19.24 11.49 17.76
N THR A 235 -19.09 10.33 18.38
CA THR A 235 -17.86 9.53 18.33
C THR A 235 -17.81 8.83 16.98
N LEU A 236 -16.66 8.94 16.30
CA LEU A 236 -16.45 8.31 14.99
C LEU A 236 -15.58 7.08 15.12
N VAL A 237 -15.89 6.07 14.33
CA VAL A 237 -15.16 4.81 14.26
C VAL A 237 -14.72 4.59 12.82
N PHE A 238 -13.43 4.38 12.61
CA PHE A 238 -12.84 4.11 11.31
C PHE A 238 -12.12 2.76 11.32
N ASP A 239 -12.46 1.90 10.37
CA ASP A 239 -11.60 0.77 9.98
C ASP A 239 -10.81 1.20 8.75
N VAL A 240 -9.49 1.27 8.87
CA VAL A 240 -8.58 1.82 7.86
C VAL A 240 -7.65 0.73 7.35
N LEU A 241 -7.52 0.59 6.02
CA LEU A 241 -6.48 -0.16 5.34
C LEU A 241 -5.50 0.82 4.70
N LEU A 242 -4.25 0.83 5.15
CA LEU A 242 -3.22 1.69 4.57
C LEU A 242 -2.67 1.08 3.28
N GLU A 243 -2.83 1.74 2.14
CA GLU A 243 -2.41 1.25 0.82
C GLU A 243 -1.02 1.71 0.43
N ASP A 244 -0.66 2.95 0.76
CA ASP A 244 0.59 3.56 0.30
C ASP A 244 1.03 4.73 1.18
N ILE A 245 2.34 4.98 1.25
CA ILE A 245 2.96 6.08 2.01
C ILE A 245 4.22 6.60 1.34
N HIS A 246 4.40 7.93 1.31
CA HIS A 246 5.68 8.56 0.97
C HIS A 246 5.80 9.93 1.64
N ASN A 247 7.02 10.44 1.80
CA ASN A 247 7.20 11.86 2.07
C ASN A 247 7.29 12.61 0.73
N PRO A 248 6.56 13.71 0.52
CA PRO A 248 6.67 14.49 -0.72
C PRO A 248 8.08 15.04 -1.01
N LYS A 249 8.96 15.07 0.01
CA LYS A 249 10.35 15.50 -0.10
C LYS A 249 11.36 14.35 -0.30
N ASP A 250 10.90 13.10 -0.28
CA ASP A 250 11.77 11.94 -0.46
C ASP A 250 12.35 11.93 -1.88
N ASN A 251 13.59 11.45 -2.04
CA ASN A 251 14.14 11.08 -3.35
C ASN A 251 13.96 9.57 -3.57
N ILE A 252 14.42 9.04 -4.70
CA ILE A 252 14.49 7.59 -4.89
C ILE A 252 15.34 6.92 -3.81
N THR A 253 14.95 5.72 -3.41
CA THR A 253 15.75 4.85 -2.53
C THR A 253 16.26 3.68 -3.36
N ILE A 254 17.58 3.42 -3.30
CA ILE A 254 18.22 2.31 -4.02
C ILE A 254 18.79 1.32 -3.01
N GLU A 255 18.33 0.07 -3.06
CA GLU A 255 18.85 -1.08 -2.32
C GLU A 255 19.61 -1.98 -3.31
N ASN A 256 20.95 -2.00 -3.26
CA ASN A 256 21.75 -2.89 -4.09
C ASN A 256 21.58 -4.34 -3.62
N GLN A 257 21.08 -5.22 -4.49
CA GLN A 257 20.88 -6.63 -4.17
C GLN A 257 22.10 -7.46 -4.55
N VAL A 258 22.63 -7.27 -5.75
CA VAL A 258 23.81 -7.97 -6.27
C VAL A 258 24.61 -7.00 -7.12
N VAL A 259 25.90 -6.83 -6.82
CA VAL A 259 26.85 -6.09 -7.65
C VAL A 259 27.95 -7.05 -8.07
N PRO A 260 28.00 -7.49 -9.34
CA PRO A 260 29.05 -8.38 -9.81
C PRO A 260 30.44 -7.76 -9.72
N GLU A 261 31.43 -8.57 -9.38
CA GLU A 261 32.84 -8.20 -9.40
C GLU A 261 33.61 -8.99 -10.48
N PRO A 262 34.50 -8.34 -11.25
CA PRO A 262 34.85 -6.93 -11.16
C PRO A 262 33.83 -6.02 -11.87
N CYS A 263 33.48 -4.89 -11.24
CA CYS A 263 32.72 -3.82 -11.91
C CYS A 263 33.70 -2.83 -12.55
N THR A 264 34.23 -3.20 -13.72
CA THR A 264 35.26 -2.42 -14.44
C THR A 264 34.71 -1.16 -15.08
N ARG A 265 33.45 -1.19 -15.55
CA ARG A 265 32.75 -0.05 -16.16
C ARG A 265 31.40 0.15 -15.47
N ARG A 266 31.08 1.41 -15.20
CA ARG A 266 29.78 1.86 -14.68
C ARG A 266 29.02 2.63 -15.74
N SER A 267 27.70 2.51 -15.72
CA SER A 267 26.84 3.23 -16.66
C SER A 267 26.89 4.74 -16.44
N VAL A 268 26.80 5.47 -17.54
CA VAL A 268 26.77 6.95 -17.55
C VAL A 268 25.60 7.45 -18.41
N VAL A 269 25.31 8.75 -18.30
CA VAL A 269 24.30 9.41 -19.14
C VAL A 269 24.63 9.20 -20.63
N GLY A 270 23.62 8.83 -21.42
CA GLY A 270 23.75 8.57 -22.85
C GLY A 270 24.05 7.10 -23.21
N ASP A 271 24.37 6.25 -22.24
CA ASP A 271 24.50 4.83 -22.49
C ASP A 271 23.14 4.23 -22.90
N TYR A 272 23.15 3.37 -23.92
CA TYR A 272 22.05 2.47 -24.23
C TYR A 272 22.11 1.27 -23.27
N ILE A 273 21.03 1.02 -22.54
CA ILE A 273 20.95 -0.03 -21.53
C ILE A 273 19.80 -1.00 -21.81
N ARG A 274 20.07 -2.27 -21.53
CA ARG A 274 19.06 -3.34 -21.50
C ARG A 274 18.96 -3.91 -20.11
N TYR A 275 17.74 -3.99 -19.61
CA TYR A 275 17.47 -4.53 -18.29
C TYR A 275 16.13 -5.26 -18.27
N HIS A 276 16.03 -6.23 -17.36
CA HIS A 276 14.76 -6.72 -16.91
C HIS A 276 14.32 -5.97 -15.66
N TYR A 277 13.02 -5.83 -15.47
CA TYR A 277 12.43 -5.35 -14.23
C TYR A 277 11.19 -6.13 -13.83
N ASN A 278 10.89 -6.08 -12.53
CA ASN A 278 9.59 -6.37 -11.94
C ASN A 278 9.09 -5.13 -11.19
N GLY A 279 7.93 -4.60 -11.56
CA GLY A 279 7.33 -3.41 -10.97
C GLY A 279 6.19 -3.77 -10.01
N THR A 280 6.30 -3.35 -8.75
CA THR A 280 5.30 -3.58 -7.71
C THR A 280 4.94 -2.28 -6.98
N PHE A 281 3.77 -2.24 -6.34
CA PHE A 281 3.46 -1.21 -5.35
C PHE A 281 4.17 -1.51 -4.02
N LEU A 282 4.12 -0.57 -3.06
CA LEU A 282 4.69 -0.79 -1.72
C LEU A 282 4.05 -1.97 -0.97
N ASN A 283 2.79 -2.30 -1.25
CA ASN A 283 2.10 -3.47 -0.70
C ASN A 283 2.51 -4.81 -1.37
N GLY A 284 3.43 -4.78 -2.35
CA GLY A 284 3.98 -5.95 -3.03
C GLY A 284 3.16 -6.44 -4.24
N VAL A 285 2.00 -5.85 -4.53
CA VAL A 285 1.21 -6.21 -5.72
C VAL A 285 1.97 -5.79 -6.98
N THR A 286 2.20 -6.74 -7.87
CA THR A 286 2.88 -6.51 -9.16
C THR A 286 1.92 -5.85 -10.14
N PHE A 287 2.36 -4.77 -10.79
CA PHE A 287 1.59 -4.07 -11.83
C PHE A 287 2.15 -4.27 -13.24
N ASP A 288 3.46 -4.51 -13.38
CA ASP A 288 4.08 -4.78 -14.68
C ASP A 288 5.40 -5.54 -14.52
N THR A 289 5.78 -6.34 -15.52
CA THR A 289 7.05 -7.06 -15.52
C THR A 289 7.54 -7.36 -16.93
N SER A 290 8.83 -7.12 -17.16
CA SER A 290 9.48 -7.44 -18.43
C SER A 290 9.57 -8.95 -18.68
N TYR A 291 9.61 -9.77 -17.63
CA TYR A 291 9.77 -11.22 -17.75
C TYR A 291 8.58 -11.90 -18.41
N GLN A 292 7.36 -11.36 -18.23
CA GLN A 292 6.17 -11.87 -18.91
C GLN A 292 6.22 -11.68 -20.43
N ARG A 293 6.99 -10.68 -20.90
CA ARG A 293 7.17 -10.38 -22.33
C ARG A 293 8.31 -11.16 -22.98
N ASN A 294 9.12 -11.89 -22.18
CA ASN A 294 10.34 -12.57 -22.64
C ASN A 294 11.31 -11.64 -23.41
N SER A 295 11.29 -10.35 -23.10
CA SER A 295 12.18 -9.34 -23.70
C SER A 295 12.66 -8.36 -22.65
N THR A 296 13.85 -7.81 -22.86
CA THR A 296 14.37 -6.72 -22.04
C THR A 296 13.62 -5.43 -22.33
N TYR A 297 13.64 -4.52 -21.37
CA TYR A 297 13.34 -3.13 -21.64
C TYR A 297 14.64 -2.42 -22.03
N ASN A 298 14.59 -1.64 -23.10
CA ASN A 298 15.76 -1.01 -23.69
C ASN A 298 15.54 0.50 -23.71
N THR A 299 16.53 1.26 -23.26
CA THR A 299 16.42 2.73 -23.21
C THR A 299 17.78 3.40 -23.19
N TYR A 300 17.82 4.72 -23.26
CA TYR A 300 19.03 5.51 -23.05
C TYR A 300 18.98 6.20 -21.70
N ILE A 301 20.05 6.04 -20.92
CA ILE A 301 20.11 6.52 -19.55
C ILE A 301 20.15 8.04 -19.51
N GLY A 302 19.25 8.64 -18.74
CA GLY A 302 19.24 10.08 -18.45
C GLY A 302 18.75 10.94 -19.61
N MET A 303 18.10 10.33 -20.60
CA MET A 303 17.51 11.02 -21.76
C MET A 303 16.00 11.28 -21.60
N GLY A 304 15.39 10.88 -20.48
CA GLY A 304 13.97 11.13 -20.20
C GLY A 304 13.02 10.20 -20.95
N TYR A 305 13.49 9.05 -21.42
CA TYR A 305 12.66 8.06 -22.10
C TYR A 305 11.86 7.16 -21.15
N VAL A 306 12.26 7.10 -19.88
CA VAL A 306 11.53 6.44 -18.80
C VAL A 306 11.22 7.44 -17.68
N ILE A 307 10.44 7.02 -16.69
CA ILE A 307 10.12 7.89 -15.54
C ILE A 307 11.40 8.38 -14.84
N PRO A 308 11.44 9.63 -14.34
CA PRO A 308 12.66 10.24 -13.81
C PRO A 308 13.39 9.40 -12.75
N GLY A 309 12.63 8.73 -11.87
CA GLY A 309 13.22 7.90 -10.81
C GLY A 309 13.92 6.64 -11.33
N VAL A 310 13.41 6.01 -12.40
CA VAL A 310 14.09 4.87 -13.03
C VAL A 310 15.32 5.36 -13.78
N ASP A 311 15.22 6.48 -14.50
CA ASP A 311 16.35 7.09 -15.22
C ASP A 311 17.52 7.39 -14.26
N GLN A 312 17.22 7.98 -13.10
CA GLN A 312 18.20 8.20 -12.03
C GLN A 312 18.75 6.87 -11.47
N ALA A 313 17.89 5.87 -11.30
CA ALA A 313 18.30 4.59 -10.73
C ALA A 313 19.10 3.70 -11.68
N LEU A 314 19.15 4.00 -12.98
CA LEU A 314 19.99 3.28 -13.94
C LEU A 314 21.41 3.85 -14.04
N LEU A 315 21.70 4.99 -13.42
CA LEU A 315 23.05 5.56 -13.38
C LEU A 315 23.98 4.76 -12.46
N GLY A 316 25.24 4.65 -12.88
CA GLY A 316 26.30 4.01 -12.11
C GLY A 316 26.14 2.50 -11.92
N VAL A 317 25.28 1.83 -12.71
CA VAL A 317 25.11 0.36 -12.65
C VAL A 317 26.31 -0.38 -13.21
N CYS A 318 26.52 -1.60 -12.73
CA CYS A 318 27.44 -2.57 -13.30
C CYS A 318 26.69 -3.56 -14.22
N PHE A 319 27.43 -4.23 -15.12
CA PHE A 319 26.87 -5.36 -15.88
C PHE A 319 26.40 -6.46 -14.93
N GLY A 320 25.24 -7.06 -15.21
CA GLY A 320 24.65 -8.11 -14.38
C GLY A 320 24.10 -7.64 -13.03
N GLU A 321 24.16 -6.34 -12.71
CA GLU A 321 23.73 -5.81 -11.41
C GLU A 321 22.24 -6.02 -11.16
N ARG A 322 21.89 -6.33 -9.90
CA ARG A 322 20.51 -6.33 -9.40
C ARG A 322 20.35 -5.30 -8.30
N ARG A 323 19.33 -4.45 -8.42
CA ARG A 323 18.98 -3.45 -7.41
C ARG A 323 17.47 -3.31 -7.30
N ARG A 324 17.00 -3.00 -6.09
CA ARG A 324 15.61 -2.64 -5.81
C ARG A 324 15.50 -1.14 -5.62
N VAL A 325 14.56 -0.51 -6.32
CA VAL A 325 14.42 0.94 -6.38
C VAL A 325 13.02 1.31 -5.94
N THR A 326 12.89 2.15 -4.92
CA THR A 326 11.61 2.75 -4.51
C THR A 326 11.53 4.17 -5.04
N VAL A 327 10.51 4.46 -5.84
CA VAL A 327 10.31 5.71 -6.57
C VAL A 327 9.08 6.44 -6.04
N PRO A 328 9.22 7.64 -5.44
CA PRO A 328 8.08 8.43 -5.00
C PRO A 328 7.30 9.00 -6.20
N PRO A 329 6.03 9.38 -6.04
CA PRO A 329 5.15 9.69 -7.17
C PRO A 329 5.63 10.84 -8.03
N HIS A 330 6.25 11.87 -7.44
CA HIS A 330 6.77 13.03 -8.18
C HIS A 330 7.99 12.71 -9.06
N LEU A 331 8.60 11.53 -8.91
CA LEU A 331 9.63 10.97 -9.81
C LEU A 331 9.08 9.79 -10.66
N ALA A 332 7.78 9.53 -10.59
CA ALA A 332 7.05 8.51 -11.34
C ALA A 332 5.90 9.14 -12.16
N TYR A 333 4.65 8.75 -11.90
CA TYR A 333 3.46 9.21 -12.63
C TYR A 333 2.65 10.29 -11.91
N GLY A 334 3.16 10.82 -10.80
CA GLY A 334 2.60 11.96 -10.08
C GLY A 334 1.17 11.73 -9.54
N GLU A 335 0.46 12.83 -9.33
CA GLU A 335 -0.92 12.84 -8.82
C GLU A 335 -1.95 12.30 -9.81
N GLN A 336 -1.60 12.17 -11.09
CA GLN A 336 -2.53 11.68 -12.11
C GLN A 336 -2.50 10.15 -12.23
N GLY A 337 -1.38 9.51 -11.88
CA GLY A 337 -1.18 8.10 -12.15
C GLY A 337 -1.03 7.81 -13.65
N ALA A 338 -1.24 6.57 -14.06
CA ALA A 338 -1.13 6.14 -15.46
C ALA A 338 -2.18 5.10 -15.82
N GLY A 339 -3.18 5.55 -16.61
CA GLY A 339 -4.31 4.73 -17.03
C GLY A 339 -5.03 4.10 -15.84
N ASP A 340 -5.50 2.86 -16.03
CA ASP A 340 -6.17 2.09 -14.98
C ASP A 340 -5.20 1.22 -14.17
N VAL A 341 -3.91 1.25 -14.48
CA VAL A 341 -2.89 0.37 -13.89
C VAL A 341 -2.21 1.04 -12.71
N ILE A 342 -1.77 2.30 -12.86
CA ILE A 342 -1.07 3.04 -11.81
C ILE A 342 -1.99 4.08 -11.20
N PRO A 343 -2.38 3.94 -9.92
CA PRO A 343 -3.21 4.93 -9.25
C PRO A 343 -2.52 6.29 -9.07
N PRO A 344 -3.31 7.37 -8.91
CA PRO A 344 -2.85 8.67 -8.41
C PRO A 344 -1.94 8.58 -7.18
N SER A 345 -0.82 9.29 -7.23
CA SER A 345 0.14 9.42 -6.12
C SER A 345 0.69 8.10 -5.59
N ALA A 346 0.79 7.07 -6.45
CA ALA A 346 1.32 5.77 -6.08
C ALA A 346 2.86 5.75 -6.03
N VAL A 347 3.41 5.13 -4.99
CA VAL A 347 4.84 4.81 -4.89
C VAL A 347 5.08 3.52 -5.65
N LEU A 348 6.11 3.54 -6.50
CA LEU A 348 6.48 2.38 -7.30
C LEU A 348 7.76 1.75 -6.77
N VAL A 349 7.85 0.43 -6.87
CA VAL A 349 9.02 -0.35 -6.50
C VAL A 349 9.45 -1.17 -7.70
N PHE A 350 10.71 -1.03 -8.11
CA PHE A 350 11.27 -1.77 -9.24
C PHE A 350 12.43 -2.65 -8.77
N ASP A 351 12.30 -3.96 -8.94
CA ASP A 351 13.46 -4.87 -8.90
C ASP A 351 14.06 -4.90 -10.30
N ILE A 352 15.22 -4.26 -10.49
CA ILE A 352 15.93 -4.11 -11.76
C ILE A 352 17.06 -5.13 -11.83
N HIS A 353 17.18 -5.79 -12.98
CA HIS A 353 18.28 -6.68 -13.32
C HIS A 353 18.90 -6.22 -14.64
N VAL A 354 20.08 -5.62 -14.54
CA VAL A 354 20.84 -5.08 -15.67
C VAL A 354 21.45 -6.23 -16.45
N ILE A 355 21.21 -6.26 -17.76
CA ILE A 355 21.80 -7.25 -18.66
C ILE A 355 23.09 -6.69 -19.21
N ASP A 356 23.01 -5.55 -19.89
CA ASP A 356 24.17 -4.83 -20.42
C ASP A 356 23.87 -3.37 -20.71
N PHE A 357 24.93 -2.61 -20.96
CA PHE A 357 24.84 -1.25 -21.45
C PHE A 357 26.11 -0.87 -22.24
N HIS A 358 25.99 0.04 -23.21
CA HIS A 358 27.12 0.55 -23.99
C HIS A 358 26.87 2.01 -24.40
N ASN A 359 27.91 2.77 -24.74
CA ASN A 359 27.72 4.08 -25.33
C ASN A 359 27.67 3.95 -26.86
N PRO A 360 26.62 4.43 -27.54
CA PRO A 360 26.59 4.44 -29.00
C PRO A 360 27.67 5.31 -29.64
N ASN A 361 28.34 6.17 -28.87
CA ASN A 361 29.46 6.97 -29.34
C ASN A 361 30.83 6.37 -29.02
N ASP A 362 30.87 5.20 -28.37
CA ASP A 362 32.13 4.48 -28.15
C ASP A 362 32.76 4.14 -29.50
N LYS A 363 34.08 4.25 -29.57
CA LYS A 363 34.85 3.89 -30.77
C LYS A 363 35.50 2.54 -30.58
N VAL A 364 35.94 1.93 -31.66
CA VAL A 364 36.80 0.75 -31.61
C VAL A 364 38.10 1.13 -30.90
N GLU A 365 38.40 0.47 -29.79
CA GLU A 365 39.65 0.65 -29.06
C GLU A 365 40.66 -0.36 -29.57
N ILE A 366 41.84 0.12 -29.99
CA ILE A 366 42.91 -0.71 -30.52
C ILE A 366 44.15 -0.53 -29.66
N GLN A 367 44.52 -1.60 -28.94
CA GLN A 367 45.75 -1.65 -28.17
C GLN A 367 46.74 -2.61 -28.83
N VAL A 368 47.87 -2.08 -29.31
CA VAL A 368 48.97 -2.91 -29.83
C VAL A 368 49.69 -3.58 -28.65
N THR A 369 49.56 -4.91 -28.56
CA THR A 369 50.17 -5.69 -27.48
C THR A 369 51.54 -6.22 -27.85
N TYR A 370 51.81 -6.37 -29.16
CA TYR A 370 53.12 -6.72 -29.67
C TYR A 370 53.29 -6.18 -31.10
N LYS A 371 54.43 -5.54 -31.37
CA LYS A 371 54.78 -5.05 -32.72
C LYS A 371 56.14 -5.62 -33.14
N PRO A 372 56.26 -6.22 -34.33
CA PRO A 372 57.53 -6.75 -34.84
C PRO A 372 58.54 -5.62 -35.11
N GLU A 373 59.84 -5.93 -34.96
CA GLU A 373 60.94 -4.96 -35.18
C GLU A 373 61.00 -4.44 -36.62
N VAL A 374 60.62 -5.29 -37.58
CA VAL A 374 60.56 -4.94 -39.01
C VAL A 374 59.10 -4.92 -39.44
N CYS A 375 58.62 -3.74 -39.86
CA CYS A 375 57.30 -3.56 -40.43
C CYS A 375 57.41 -2.84 -41.78
N ASN A 376 57.56 -3.64 -42.85
CA ASN A 376 57.71 -3.10 -44.20
C ASN A 376 56.36 -2.79 -44.85
N ASN A 377 55.35 -3.61 -44.55
CA ASN A 377 54.00 -3.49 -45.10
C ASN A 377 52.99 -3.47 -43.95
N THR A 378 51.98 -2.62 -44.09
CA THR A 378 50.81 -2.58 -43.22
C THR A 378 49.57 -2.91 -44.03
N THR A 379 48.62 -3.60 -43.41
CA THR A 379 47.32 -3.89 -44.00
C THR A 379 46.53 -2.61 -44.33
N ALA A 380 45.83 -2.62 -45.45
CA ALA A 380 44.96 -1.53 -45.92
C ALA A 380 43.65 -2.09 -46.50
N VAL A 381 42.72 -1.18 -46.84
CA VAL A 381 41.47 -1.55 -47.52
C VAL A 381 41.78 -2.25 -48.84
N ASN A 382 41.03 -3.32 -49.13
CA ASN A 382 41.19 -4.27 -50.23
C ASN A 382 42.32 -5.30 -50.11
N ASP A 383 43.10 -5.30 -49.02
CA ASP A 383 44.05 -6.37 -48.77
C ASP A 383 43.34 -7.64 -48.30
N LEU A 384 43.79 -8.80 -48.80
CA LEU A 384 43.46 -10.11 -48.23
C LEU A 384 44.36 -10.36 -47.02
N VAL A 385 43.76 -10.46 -45.83
CA VAL A 385 44.46 -10.70 -44.58
C VAL A 385 44.21 -12.09 -44.06
N HIS A 386 45.25 -12.71 -43.52
CA HIS A 386 45.19 -13.98 -42.79
C HIS A 386 45.48 -13.72 -41.32
N TYR A 387 44.58 -14.10 -40.43
CA TYR A 387 44.68 -13.76 -39.02
C TYR A 387 44.13 -14.86 -38.10
N ASN A 388 44.63 -14.85 -36.87
CA ASN A 388 44.11 -15.65 -35.77
C ASN A 388 43.60 -14.70 -34.70
N TYR A 389 42.48 -15.04 -34.08
CA TYR A 389 41.90 -14.29 -32.98
C TYR A 389 41.25 -15.21 -31.95
N ASN A 390 41.11 -14.65 -30.74
CA ASN A 390 40.21 -15.12 -29.70
C ASN A 390 39.21 -14.00 -29.48
N CYS A 391 37.91 -14.27 -29.58
CA CYS A 391 36.87 -13.32 -29.17
C CYS A 391 36.31 -13.74 -27.82
N THR A 392 36.31 -12.79 -26.89
CA THR A 392 35.73 -12.91 -25.56
C THR A 392 34.72 -11.78 -25.36
N LEU A 393 33.68 -12.02 -24.56
CA LEU A 393 32.91 -10.94 -23.95
C LEU A 393 33.81 -10.13 -23.00
N VAL A 394 33.38 -8.91 -22.67
CA VAL A 394 34.08 -8.02 -21.72
C VAL A 394 34.21 -8.66 -20.32
N ASP A 395 33.32 -9.58 -19.96
CA ASP A 395 33.39 -10.35 -18.72
C ASP A 395 34.41 -11.51 -18.75
N GLY A 396 35.10 -11.70 -19.88
CA GLY A 396 36.10 -12.74 -20.09
C GLY A 396 35.54 -14.05 -20.66
N THR A 397 34.23 -14.16 -20.88
CA THR A 397 33.63 -15.36 -21.49
C THR A 397 34.15 -15.56 -22.90
N LEU A 398 34.87 -16.64 -23.16
CA LEU A 398 35.35 -17.00 -24.49
C LEU A 398 34.16 -17.38 -25.39
N LEU A 399 33.98 -16.62 -26.48
CA LEU A 399 32.97 -16.90 -27.49
C LEU A 399 33.52 -17.77 -28.62
N PHE A 400 34.76 -17.51 -29.02
CA PHE A 400 35.40 -18.21 -30.13
C PHE A 400 36.93 -18.12 -30.06
N SER A 401 37.62 -19.19 -30.46
CA SER A 401 39.04 -19.16 -30.79
C SER A 401 39.30 -19.82 -32.13
N SER A 402 40.02 -19.10 -33.00
CA SER A 402 40.54 -19.67 -34.26
C SER A 402 41.54 -20.82 -34.04
N HIS A 403 42.16 -20.91 -32.87
CA HIS A 403 43.14 -21.95 -32.55
C HIS A 403 42.47 -23.32 -32.30
N ASP A 404 41.19 -23.34 -31.90
CA ASP A 404 40.46 -24.57 -31.58
C ASP A 404 40.16 -25.43 -32.82
N TYR A 405 40.23 -24.83 -34.01
CA TYR A 405 39.86 -25.45 -35.28
C TYR A 405 41.03 -25.62 -36.26
N GLU A 406 42.26 -25.32 -35.83
CA GLU A 406 43.48 -25.30 -36.68
C GLU A 406 43.34 -24.51 -38.00
N ASN A 407 42.34 -23.63 -38.09
CA ASN A 407 41.97 -22.92 -39.31
C ASN A 407 42.26 -21.42 -39.16
N ILE A 408 43.27 -20.97 -39.90
CA ILE A 408 43.55 -19.55 -40.11
C ILE A 408 42.33 -18.90 -40.75
N GLN A 409 41.91 -17.76 -40.21
CA GLN A 409 40.81 -17.00 -40.77
C GLN A 409 41.33 -16.04 -41.84
N ASP A 410 40.54 -15.85 -42.90
CA ASP A 410 40.86 -14.93 -43.98
C ASP A 410 39.71 -13.95 -44.26
N ALA A 411 40.05 -12.71 -44.55
CA ALA A 411 39.09 -11.68 -44.91
C ALA A 411 39.72 -10.66 -45.85
N VAL A 412 38.92 -10.09 -46.75
CA VAL A 412 39.30 -8.91 -47.53
C VAL A 412 38.82 -7.68 -46.78
N LEU A 413 39.73 -6.79 -46.40
CA LEU A 413 39.39 -5.59 -45.61
C LEU A 413 38.55 -4.60 -46.42
N GLY A 414 37.48 -4.08 -45.83
CA GLY A 414 36.50 -3.18 -46.44
C GLY A 414 35.51 -3.85 -47.39
N ALA A 415 35.45 -5.19 -47.42
CA ALA A 415 34.52 -5.95 -48.26
C ALA A 415 33.33 -6.54 -47.48
N ASP A 416 33.04 -6.00 -46.29
CA ASP A 416 31.96 -6.41 -45.38
C ASP A 416 31.95 -7.93 -45.08
N LYS A 417 33.14 -8.51 -44.94
CA LYS A 417 33.34 -9.94 -44.65
C LYS A 417 33.43 -10.27 -43.16
N VAL A 418 33.72 -9.27 -42.34
CA VAL A 418 33.82 -9.37 -40.88
C VAL A 418 33.03 -8.21 -40.26
N ILE A 419 32.81 -8.23 -38.95
CA ILE A 419 32.20 -7.10 -38.24
C ILE A 419 33.06 -5.84 -38.42
N ASP A 420 32.41 -4.68 -38.56
CA ASP A 420 33.06 -3.40 -38.90
C ASP A 420 34.21 -3.07 -37.94
N GLY A 421 34.05 -3.34 -36.65
CA GLY A 421 35.09 -3.04 -35.67
C GLY A 421 36.30 -3.96 -35.75
N LEU A 422 36.12 -5.21 -36.20
CA LEU A 422 37.25 -6.10 -36.48
C LEU A 422 37.96 -5.66 -37.77
N ASP A 423 37.21 -5.25 -38.80
CA ASP A 423 37.79 -4.67 -40.01
C ASP A 423 38.67 -3.45 -39.68
N GLU A 424 38.14 -2.52 -38.86
CA GLU A 424 38.89 -1.35 -38.38
C GLU A 424 40.12 -1.76 -37.55
N GLY A 425 39.96 -2.72 -36.64
CA GLY A 425 41.05 -3.24 -35.79
C GLY A 425 42.20 -3.87 -36.58
N LEU A 426 41.89 -4.52 -37.71
CA LEU A 426 42.84 -5.18 -38.59
C LEU A 426 43.57 -4.22 -39.53
N ARG A 427 43.09 -3.00 -39.75
CA ARG A 427 43.75 -2.01 -40.63
C ARG A 427 45.03 -1.46 -40.01
N GLY A 428 46.03 -1.22 -40.85
CA GLY A 428 47.32 -0.68 -40.42
C GLY A 428 48.15 -1.65 -39.57
N MET A 429 47.82 -2.94 -39.54
CA MET A 429 48.59 -3.99 -38.84
C MET A 429 49.82 -4.40 -39.66
N CYS A 430 50.95 -4.56 -38.98
CA CYS A 430 52.12 -5.23 -39.55
C CYS A 430 51.94 -6.75 -39.53
N VAL A 431 52.56 -7.47 -40.47
CA VAL A 431 52.62 -8.94 -40.42
C VAL A 431 53.30 -9.40 -39.14
N GLY A 432 52.60 -10.20 -38.33
CA GLY A 432 53.08 -10.68 -37.03
C GLY A 432 52.77 -9.77 -35.83
N GLU A 433 52.12 -8.63 -36.03
CA GLU A 433 51.61 -7.76 -34.96
C GLU A 433 50.47 -8.43 -34.18
N LYS A 434 50.37 -8.16 -32.87
CA LYS A 434 49.24 -8.57 -32.03
C LYS A 434 48.56 -7.35 -31.46
N ARG A 435 47.23 -7.38 -31.46
CA ARG A 435 46.37 -6.32 -30.92
C ARG A 435 45.32 -6.92 -29.99
N LEU A 436 44.94 -6.17 -28.98
CA LEU A 436 43.65 -6.27 -28.34
C LEU A 436 42.75 -5.24 -29.02
N VAL A 437 41.64 -5.69 -29.59
CA VAL A 437 40.64 -4.83 -30.24
C VAL A 437 39.36 -4.98 -29.42
N THR A 438 38.83 -3.87 -28.92
CA THR A 438 37.54 -3.85 -28.20
C THR A 438 36.51 -3.18 -29.08
N VAL A 439 35.47 -3.92 -29.45
CA VAL A 439 34.47 -3.52 -30.45
C VAL A 439 33.12 -3.21 -29.77
N PRO A 440 32.70 -1.93 -29.68
CA PRO A 440 31.40 -1.63 -29.11
C PRO A 440 30.28 -2.25 -29.98
N PRO A 441 29.10 -2.58 -29.38
CA PRO A 441 28.06 -3.35 -30.06
C PRO A 441 27.67 -2.85 -31.45
N HIS A 442 27.61 -1.54 -31.68
CA HIS A 442 27.20 -0.93 -32.94
C HIS A 442 28.23 -1.08 -34.07
N PHE A 443 29.49 -1.42 -33.76
CA PHE A 443 30.52 -1.87 -34.73
C PHE A 443 30.67 -3.40 -34.77
N GLY A 444 29.91 -4.12 -33.93
CA GLY A 444 29.88 -5.58 -33.83
C GLY A 444 28.61 -6.16 -34.47
N HIS A 445 27.85 -6.90 -33.66
CA HIS A 445 26.59 -7.53 -34.10
C HIS A 445 25.33 -6.70 -33.80
N GLY A 446 25.51 -5.46 -33.32
CA GLY A 446 24.41 -4.55 -32.99
C GLY A 446 23.52 -5.04 -31.85
N GLU A 447 22.37 -4.39 -31.71
CA GLU A 447 21.41 -4.65 -30.61
C GLU A 447 20.81 -6.07 -30.64
N ARG A 448 20.79 -6.71 -31.81
CA ARG A 448 20.24 -8.08 -31.99
C ARG A 448 21.21 -9.18 -31.56
N GLY A 449 22.49 -8.84 -31.38
CA GLY A 449 23.55 -9.82 -31.11
C GLY A 449 23.86 -10.71 -32.32
N GLY A 450 24.93 -11.48 -32.23
CA GLY A 450 25.25 -12.51 -33.20
C GLY A 450 24.45 -13.78 -32.91
N GLU A 451 23.89 -14.42 -33.95
CA GLU A 451 23.45 -15.80 -33.78
C GLU A 451 24.68 -16.65 -33.50
N VAL A 452 24.65 -17.45 -32.41
CA VAL A 452 25.57 -18.58 -32.27
C VAL A 452 25.13 -19.61 -33.31
N SER A 453 25.50 -19.37 -34.57
CA SER A 453 25.43 -20.36 -35.63
C SER A 453 26.52 -21.38 -35.33
N VAL A 454 26.24 -22.23 -34.34
CA VAL A 454 26.83 -23.55 -34.24
C VAL A 454 26.59 -24.18 -35.61
N VAL A 455 27.65 -24.33 -36.39
CA VAL A 455 27.67 -25.25 -37.53
C VAL A 455 27.08 -26.55 -37.02
N LYS A 456 25.83 -26.83 -37.46
CA LYS A 456 25.01 -27.92 -36.94
C LYS A 456 25.75 -29.25 -37.04
N HIS A 457 26.20 -29.77 -35.89
CA HIS A 457 25.88 -31.14 -35.52
C HIS A 457 25.23 -31.13 -34.13
N THR A 458 23.90 -31.04 -34.17
CA THR A 458 22.93 -31.60 -33.21
C THR A 458 23.20 -31.38 -31.72
N LEU A 459 22.46 -30.45 -31.09
CA LEU A 459 21.65 -30.67 -29.88
C LEU A 459 20.96 -29.36 -29.44
N ASN A 460 19.89 -29.50 -28.67
CA ASN A 460 18.78 -28.58 -28.53
C ASN A 460 19.03 -27.30 -27.69
N LYS A 461 18.28 -26.23 -28.05
CA LYS A 461 17.84 -25.06 -27.24
C LYS A 461 18.90 -24.36 -26.36
N ILE A 462 19.49 -23.24 -26.81
CA ILE A 462 20.15 -22.26 -25.91
C ILE A 462 19.94 -20.81 -26.41
N LYS A 463 19.85 -19.89 -25.43
CA LYS A 463 19.49 -18.46 -25.47
C LYS A 463 20.46 -17.58 -26.29
N SER A 464 19.93 -16.49 -26.86
CA SER A 464 20.67 -15.42 -27.52
C SER A 464 21.44 -14.55 -26.52
N PHE A 465 22.70 -14.27 -26.81
CA PHE A 465 23.53 -13.31 -26.07
C PHE A 465 23.94 -12.16 -27.00
N PRO A 466 23.98 -10.93 -26.48
CA PRO A 466 24.53 -9.82 -27.22
C PRO A 466 26.05 -9.87 -27.23
N SER A 467 26.62 -9.87 -28.43
CA SER A 467 28.04 -10.04 -28.68
C SER A 467 28.75 -8.69 -28.59
N ILE A 468 29.62 -8.53 -27.59
CA ILE A 468 30.70 -7.55 -27.57
C ILE A 468 31.97 -8.38 -27.72
N CYS A 469 32.61 -8.33 -28.90
CA CYS A 469 34.06 -8.56 -29.00
C CYS A 469 34.74 -7.18 -28.83
#